data_AF-A0A3Q2VVV7-F1
#
_entry.id   AF-A0A3Q2VVV7-F1
#
_cell.length_a   1.000
_cell.length_b   1.000
_cell.length_c   1.000
_cell.angle_alpha   90.00
_cell.angle_beta   90.00
_cell.angle_gamma   90.00
#
_symmetry.space_group_name_H-M   'P 1'
#
loop_
_entity.id
_entity.type
_entity.pdbx_description
1 polymer ?
#
loop_
_entity_poly.entity_id
_entity_poly.type
_entity_poly.pdbx_seq_one_letter_code
_entity_poly.pdbx_strand_id
1 'polypeptide(L)'
;MGLDKDTVKAFWANVAGKEEQIGCDAVSRMLTVYPQTKTYFSHWKDLRPGSAPVRKHGATVMTAVTDAVSKIDDLTGGLLSLSELHAFTLRVDPANFKVLAHNLLVVLATVFPNDFTPEVHVAMDKFLAAVACALSEKYR
;
A
#
# COMPACT_ATOMS: atom_id res chain seq x y z
N MET A 1 3.11 -15.70 14.34
CA MET A 1 2.25 -14.79 13.56
C MET A 1 1.36 -13.89 14.42
N GLY A 2 0.96 -14.25 15.65
CA GLY A 2 0.14 -13.36 16.51
C GLY A 2 0.83 -12.03 16.85
N LEU A 3 2.10 -12.08 17.28
CA LEU A 3 2.88 -10.88 17.63
C LEU A 3 2.98 -9.88 16.47
N ASP A 4 3.30 -10.34 15.25
CA ASP A 4 3.40 -9.46 14.07
C ASP A 4 2.06 -8.73 13.80
N LYS A 5 0.92 -9.42 13.96
CA LYS A 5 -0.42 -8.84 13.74
C LYS A 5 -0.74 -7.75 14.76
N ASP A 6 -0.42 -8.00 16.03
CA ASP A 6 -0.64 -7.02 17.10
C ASP A 6 0.26 -5.80 16.92
N THR A 7 1.52 -6.00 16.53
CA THR A 7 2.44 -4.91 16.17
C THR A 7 1.92 -4.07 15.01
N VAL A 8 1.41 -4.70 13.94
CA VAL A 8 0.81 -3.99 12.80
C VAL A 8 -0.39 -3.16 13.26
N LYS A 9 -1.33 -3.75 14.01
CA LYS A 9 -2.52 -3.04 14.51
C LYS A 9 -2.14 -1.87 15.43
N ALA A 10 -1.20 -2.09 16.34
CA ALA A 10 -0.72 -1.06 17.27
C ALA A 10 -0.04 0.10 16.53
N PHE A 11 0.86 -0.20 15.59
CA PHE A 11 1.52 0.83 14.80
C PHE A 11 0.53 1.58 13.90
N TRP A 12 -0.42 0.87 13.29
CA TRP A 12 -1.39 1.48 12.37
C TRP A 12 -2.29 2.52 13.04
N ALA A 13 -2.49 2.45 14.36
CA ALA A 13 -3.21 3.50 15.10
C ALA A 13 -2.58 4.89 14.94
N ASN A 14 -1.27 4.97 14.71
CA ASN A 14 -0.55 6.24 14.49
C ASN A 14 -0.82 6.86 13.10
N VAL A 15 -1.31 6.05 12.15
CA VAL A 15 -1.60 6.47 10.77
C VAL A 15 -2.87 7.33 10.69
N ALA A 16 -3.75 7.21 11.69
CA ALA A 16 -5.02 7.94 11.75
C ALA A 16 -4.84 9.46 11.56
N GLY A 17 -5.57 10.03 10.61
CA GLY A 17 -5.52 11.45 10.27
C GLY A 17 -4.35 11.88 9.37
N LYS A 18 -3.49 10.94 8.94
CA LYS A 18 -2.34 11.18 8.05
C LYS A 18 -2.43 10.39 6.74
N GLU A 19 -3.54 9.70 6.51
CA GLU A 19 -3.74 8.76 5.39
C GLU A 19 -3.54 9.44 4.04
N GLU A 20 -4.13 10.63 3.86
CA GLU A 20 -4.01 11.35 2.59
C GLU A 20 -2.57 11.75 2.30
N GLN A 21 -1.85 12.27 3.30
CA GLN A 21 -0.44 12.65 3.18
C GLN A 21 0.44 11.43 2.88
N ILE A 22 0.29 10.35 3.67
CA ILE A 22 1.08 9.12 3.52
C ILE A 22 0.83 8.49 2.15
N GLY A 23 -0.43 8.37 1.76
CA GLY A 23 -0.82 7.79 0.48
C GLY A 23 -0.33 8.62 -0.70
N CYS A 24 -0.48 9.95 -0.63
CA CYS A 24 0.03 10.86 -1.65
C CYS A 24 1.54 10.72 -1.83
N ASP A 25 2.30 10.72 -0.72
CA ASP A 25 3.75 10.60 -0.78
C ASP A 25 4.19 9.24 -1.32
N ALA A 26 3.55 8.15 -0.89
CA ALA A 26 3.90 6.80 -1.35
C ALA A 26 3.66 6.64 -2.86
N VAL A 27 2.50 7.10 -3.36
CA VAL A 27 2.17 7.07 -4.79
C VAL A 27 3.09 8.03 -5.58
N SER A 28 3.36 9.22 -5.06
CA SER A 28 4.28 10.18 -5.69
C SER A 28 5.68 9.58 -5.85
N ARG A 29 6.21 8.93 -4.80
CA ARG A 29 7.52 8.26 -4.82
C ARG A 29 7.52 7.09 -5.79
N MET A 30 6.48 6.25 -5.78
CA MET A 30 6.34 5.14 -6.74
C MET A 30 6.42 5.65 -8.18
N LEU A 31 5.62 6.64 -8.54
CA LEU A 31 5.59 7.19 -9.90
C LEU A 31 6.91 7.86 -10.30
N THR A 32 7.64 8.44 -9.35
CA THR A 32 8.90 9.15 -9.61
C THR A 32 10.07 8.19 -9.72
N VAL A 33 10.22 7.28 -8.77
CA VAL A 33 11.39 6.38 -8.62
C VAL A 33 11.24 5.13 -9.50
N TYR A 34 10.01 4.71 -9.80
CA TYR A 34 9.70 3.52 -10.58
C TYR A 34 8.84 3.90 -11.80
N PRO A 35 9.43 4.55 -12.81
CA PRO A 35 8.67 5.13 -13.93
C PRO A 35 7.88 4.10 -14.76
N GLN A 36 8.24 2.82 -14.71
CA GLN A 36 7.46 1.74 -15.33
C GLN A 36 6.02 1.67 -14.78
N THR A 37 5.79 2.11 -13.55
CA THR A 37 4.45 2.13 -12.93
C THR A 37 3.53 3.17 -13.55
N LYS A 38 4.07 4.19 -14.24
CA LYS A 38 3.29 5.28 -14.85
C LYS A 38 2.32 4.77 -15.93
N THR A 39 2.60 3.63 -16.56
CA THR A 39 1.73 3.07 -17.62
C THR A 39 0.30 2.84 -17.12
N TYR A 40 0.13 2.41 -15.86
CA TYR A 40 -1.17 2.15 -15.24
C TYR A 40 -1.97 3.43 -14.94
N PHE A 41 -1.30 4.58 -14.95
CA PHE A 41 -1.85 5.90 -14.63
C PHE A 41 -1.80 6.86 -15.82
N SER A 42 -1.58 6.36 -17.04
CA SER A 42 -1.48 7.14 -18.28
C SER A 42 -2.73 7.97 -18.61
N HIS A 43 -3.88 7.62 -18.02
CA HIS A 43 -5.13 8.36 -18.14
C HIS A 43 -5.18 9.63 -17.26
N TRP A 44 -4.23 9.82 -16.34
CA TRP A 44 -4.10 11.04 -15.55
C TRP A 44 -3.37 12.13 -16.31
N LYS A 45 -3.93 13.35 -16.31
CA LYS A 45 -3.33 14.52 -16.96
C LYS A 45 -2.08 15.04 -16.23
N ASP A 46 -1.93 14.72 -14.95
CA ASP A 46 -0.84 15.17 -14.11
C ASP A 46 -0.41 14.02 -13.18
N LEU A 47 0.83 13.56 -13.33
CA LEU A 47 1.44 12.53 -12.48
C LEU A 47 2.51 13.11 -11.55
N ARG A 48 2.61 14.45 -11.46
CA ARG A 48 3.60 15.09 -10.57
C ARG A 48 3.27 14.78 -9.11
N PRO A 49 4.28 14.73 -8.24
CA PRO A 49 4.08 14.64 -6.81
C PRO A 49 3.08 15.68 -6.29
N GLY A 50 2.15 15.26 -5.43
CA GLY A 50 1.14 16.15 -4.85
C GLY A 50 -0.01 16.58 -5.78
N SER A 51 -0.02 16.15 -7.04
CA SER A 51 -1.13 16.46 -7.95
C SER A 51 -2.47 15.92 -7.44
N ALA A 52 -3.57 16.56 -7.84
CA ALA A 52 -4.92 16.17 -7.43
C ALA A 52 -5.25 14.68 -7.66
N PRO A 53 -4.96 14.06 -8.84
CA PRO A 53 -5.22 12.64 -9.03
C PRO A 53 -4.33 11.75 -8.14
N VAL A 54 -3.06 12.12 -7.93
CA VAL A 54 -2.14 11.39 -7.04
C VAL A 54 -2.63 11.41 -5.59
N ARG A 55 -3.06 12.58 -5.08
CA ARG A 55 -3.65 12.70 -3.73
C ARG A 55 -4.91 11.84 -3.58
N LYS A 56 -5.83 11.94 -4.54
CA LYS A 56 -7.09 11.19 -4.52
C LYS A 56 -6.86 9.68 -4.53
N HIS A 57 -5.94 9.20 -5.36
CA HIS A 57 -5.62 7.79 -5.42
C HIS A 57 -4.82 7.32 -4.20
N GLY A 58 -3.90 8.15 -3.69
CA GLY A 58 -3.19 7.89 -2.44
C GLY A 58 -4.13 7.64 -1.26
N ALA A 59 -5.19 8.46 -1.12
CA ALA A 59 -6.24 8.23 -0.13
C ALA A 59 -6.96 6.89 -0.36
N THR A 60 -7.25 6.54 -1.62
CA THR A 60 -7.89 5.26 -1.98
C THR A 60 -7.02 4.07 -1.57
N VAL A 61 -5.71 4.15 -1.83
CA VAL A 61 -4.73 3.13 -1.41
C VAL A 61 -4.73 3.00 0.11
N MET A 62 -4.67 4.10 0.86
CA MET A 62 -4.61 4.05 2.32
C MET A 62 -5.91 3.55 2.95
N THR A 63 -7.08 3.81 2.35
CA THR A 63 -8.34 3.17 2.75
C THR A 63 -8.27 1.65 2.58
N ALA A 64 -7.76 1.17 1.43
CA ALA A 64 -7.63 -0.26 1.18
C ALA A 64 -6.61 -0.94 2.13
N VAL A 65 -5.49 -0.28 2.44
CA VAL A 65 -4.52 -0.82 3.40
C VAL A 65 -5.08 -0.83 4.83
N THR A 66 -5.83 0.21 5.22
CA THR A 66 -6.53 0.22 6.52
C THR A 66 -7.55 -0.91 6.63
N ASP A 67 -8.33 -1.15 5.57
CA ASP A 67 -9.25 -2.29 5.49
C ASP A 67 -8.49 -3.62 5.59
N ALA A 68 -7.35 -3.75 4.91
CA ALA A 68 -6.48 -4.93 5.03
C ALA A 68 -5.95 -5.16 6.46
N VAL A 69 -5.62 -4.11 7.22
CA VAL A 69 -5.24 -4.23 8.64
C VAL A 69 -6.40 -4.78 9.47
N SER A 70 -7.64 -4.36 9.18
CA SER A 70 -8.83 -4.89 9.86
C SER A 70 -9.10 -6.36 9.51
N LYS A 71 -8.67 -6.81 8.33
CA LYS A 71 -8.84 -8.16 7.78
C LYS A 71 -7.57 -9.02 7.89
N ILE A 72 -6.62 -8.65 8.74
CA ILE A 72 -5.29 -9.28 8.80
C ILE A 72 -5.30 -10.79 9.12
N ASP A 73 -6.43 -11.31 9.61
CA ASP A 73 -6.63 -12.74 9.86
C ASP A 73 -7.02 -13.53 8.61
N ASP A 74 -7.62 -12.89 7.61
CA ASP A 74 -7.96 -13.47 6.30
C ASP A 74 -7.83 -12.42 5.18
N LEU A 75 -6.58 -12.16 4.76
CA LEU A 75 -6.29 -11.22 3.68
C LEU A 75 -6.77 -11.73 2.32
N THR A 76 -6.69 -13.04 2.06
CA THR A 76 -7.08 -13.63 0.79
C THR A 76 -8.58 -13.49 0.56
N GLY A 77 -9.42 -13.85 1.53
CA GLY A 77 -10.86 -13.61 1.46
C GLY A 77 -11.19 -12.12 1.51
N GLY A 78 -10.51 -11.37 2.38
CA GLY A 78 -10.76 -9.96 2.61
C GLY A 78 -10.47 -9.02 1.43
N LEU A 79 -9.51 -9.40 0.56
CA LEU A 79 -9.05 -8.59 -0.57
C LEU A 79 -9.44 -9.17 -1.93
N LEU A 80 -10.34 -10.17 -1.96
CA LEU A 80 -10.72 -10.88 -3.18
C LEU A 80 -11.17 -9.95 -4.32
N SER A 81 -12.07 -9.02 -4.04
CA SER A 81 -12.58 -8.07 -5.05
C SER A 81 -11.48 -7.12 -5.56
N LEU A 82 -10.52 -6.74 -4.71
CA LEU A 82 -9.37 -5.94 -5.15
C LEU A 82 -8.41 -6.77 -6.00
N SER A 83 -8.22 -8.05 -5.68
CA SER A 83 -7.46 -9.00 -6.49
C SER A 83 -8.07 -9.12 -7.90
N GLU A 84 -9.38 -9.33 -8.01
CA GLU A 84 -10.11 -9.38 -9.29
C GLU A 84 -9.98 -8.09 -10.09
N LEU A 85 -10.14 -6.93 -9.43
CA LEU A 85 -9.99 -5.63 -10.06
C LEU A 85 -8.59 -5.46 -10.65
N HIS A 86 -7.54 -5.75 -9.87
CA HIS A 86 -6.16 -5.56 -10.34
C HIS A 86 -5.77 -6.58 -11.41
N ALA A 87 -6.22 -7.84 -11.28
CA ALA A 87 -5.89 -8.91 -12.21
C ALA A 87 -6.62 -8.78 -13.55
N PHE A 88 -7.95 -8.64 -13.54
CA PHE A 88 -8.76 -8.79 -14.75
C PHE A 88 -9.07 -7.46 -15.43
N THR A 89 -9.37 -6.42 -14.65
CA THR A 89 -9.78 -5.11 -15.17
C THR A 89 -8.57 -4.22 -15.42
N LEU A 90 -7.72 -4.03 -14.42
CA LEU A 90 -6.56 -3.13 -14.52
C LEU A 90 -5.33 -3.81 -15.13
N ARG A 91 -5.26 -5.15 -15.06
CA ARG A 91 -4.16 -5.98 -15.58
C ARG A 91 -2.80 -5.47 -15.12
N VAL A 92 -2.69 -5.14 -13.84
CA VAL A 92 -1.44 -4.68 -13.22
C VAL A 92 -0.46 -5.84 -13.18
N ASP A 93 0.80 -5.67 -13.53
CA ASP A 93 1.77 -6.76 -13.30
C ASP A 93 1.98 -6.91 -11.78
N PRO A 94 1.77 -8.10 -11.18
CA PRO A 94 1.83 -8.30 -9.73
C PRO A 94 3.20 -7.95 -9.15
N ALA A 95 4.27 -7.91 -9.97
CA ALA A 95 5.58 -7.43 -9.56
C ALA A 95 5.58 -5.95 -9.12
N ASN A 96 4.54 -5.15 -9.43
CA ASN A 96 4.43 -3.77 -8.98
C ASN A 96 3.85 -3.63 -7.57
N PHE A 97 3.20 -4.65 -7.00
CA PHE A 97 2.67 -4.55 -5.62
C PHE A 97 3.78 -4.34 -4.59
N LYS A 98 4.90 -5.07 -4.73
CA LYS A 98 6.09 -4.87 -3.89
C LYS A 98 6.72 -3.48 -4.04
N VAL A 99 6.55 -2.84 -5.20
CA VAL A 99 7.04 -1.48 -5.43
C VAL A 99 6.26 -0.49 -4.58
N LEU A 100 4.93 -0.56 -4.60
CA LEU A 100 4.10 0.29 -3.75
C LEU A 100 4.31 -0.01 -2.27
N ALA A 101 4.40 -1.29 -1.88
CA ALA A 101 4.70 -1.71 -0.51
C ALA A 101 6.01 -1.10 0.00
N HIS A 102 7.08 -1.16 -0.78
CA HIS A 102 8.35 -0.54 -0.42
C HIS A 102 8.24 0.97 -0.21
N ASN A 103 7.56 1.68 -1.12
CA ASN A 103 7.37 3.13 -0.99
C ASN A 103 6.50 3.49 0.23
N LEU A 104 5.53 2.66 0.61
CA LEU A 104 4.78 2.82 1.86
C LEU A 104 5.68 2.66 3.08
N LEU A 105 6.54 1.63 3.14
CA LEU A 105 7.50 1.46 4.24
C LEU A 105 8.43 2.67 4.39
N VAL A 106 8.95 3.20 3.27
CA VAL A 106 9.79 4.42 3.28
C VAL A 106 9.04 5.62 3.86
N VAL A 107 7.79 5.83 3.45
CA VAL A 107 6.99 6.95 3.94
C VAL A 107 6.63 6.78 5.40
N LEU A 108 6.22 5.58 5.83
CA LEU A 108 5.93 5.29 7.23
C LEU A 108 7.16 5.52 8.12
N ALA A 109 8.34 5.08 7.69
CA ALA A 109 9.60 5.37 8.38
C ALA A 109 9.93 6.87 8.44
N THR A 110 9.60 7.62 7.39
CA THR A 110 9.86 9.08 7.33
C THR A 110 8.88 9.86 8.21
N VAL A 111 7.62 9.44 8.26
CA VAL A 111 6.55 10.12 9.02
C VAL A 111 6.59 9.75 10.51
N PHE A 112 7.04 8.55 10.84
CA PHE A 112 7.09 8.02 12.21
C PHE A 112 8.50 7.51 12.59
N PRO A 113 9.56 8.32 12.48
CA PRO A 113 10.94 7.83 12.62
C PRO A 113 11.26 7.24 14.00
N ASN A 114 10.55 7.69 15.05
CA ASN A 114 10.72 7.18 16.40
C ASN A 114 9.88 5.92 16.68
N ASP A 115 8.74 5.77 16.00
CA ASP A 115 7.80 4.66 16.23
C ASP A 115 8.00 3.52 15.23
N PHE A 116 8.66 3.77 14.10
CA PHE A 116 8.97 2.78 13.07
C PHE A 116 10.27 2.03 13.39
N THR A 117 10.26 1.31 14.51
CA THR A 117 11.40 0.51 14.99
C THR A 117 11.70 -0.65 14.04
N PRO A 118 12.87 -1.32 14.15
CA PRO A 118 13.16 -2.51 13.35
C PRO A 118 12.10 -3.61 13.47
N GLU A 119 11.51 -3.80 14.65
CA GLU A 119 10.45 -4.78 14.90
C GLU A 119 9.16 -4.41 14.19
N VAL A 120 8.77 -3.12 14.24
CA VAL A 120 7.62 -2.60 13.49
C VAL A 120 7.85 -2.73 12.00
N HIS A 121 9.06 -2.43 11.52
CA HIS A 121 9.41 -2.57 10.11
C HIS A 121 9.25 -4.03 9.65
N VAL A 122 9.79 -5.00 10.40
CA VAL A 122 9.63 -6.43 10.06
C VAL A 122 8.15 -6.85 10.03
N ALA A 123 7.36 -6.41 11.00
CA ALA A 123 5.93 -6.74 11.05
C ALA A 123 5.16 -6.11 9.87
N MET A 124 5.42 -4.84 9.56
CA MET A 124 4.80 -4.12 8.45
C MET A 124 5.23 -4.66 7.07
N ASP A 125 6.49 -5.04 6.90
CA ASP A 125 7.00 -5.65 5.66
C ASP A 125 6.32 -7.00 5.40
N LYS A 126 6.26 -7.88 6.41
CA LYS A 126 5.51 -9.14 6.32
C LYS A 126 4.04 -8.92 5.98
N PHE A 127 3.40 -7.94 6.62
CA PHE A 127 2.01 -7.60 6.36
C PHE A 127 1.79 -7.14 4.91
N LEU A 128 2.59 -6.19 4.42
CA LEU A 128 2.47 -5.68 3.06
C LEU A 128 2.83 -6.74 2.01
N ALA A 129 3.77 -7.65 2.31
CA ALA A 129 4.05 -8.81 1.48
C ALA A 129 2.85 -9.78 1.41
N ALA A 130 2.16 -10.02 2.53
CA ALA A 130 0.95 -10.82 2.57
C ALA A 130 -0.21 -10.14 1.81
N VAL A 131 -0.35 -8.81 1.91
CA VAL A 131 -1.30 -8.02 1.11
C VAL A 131 -1.00 -8.17 -0.39
N ALA A 132 0.26 -8.03 -0.79
CA ALA A 132 0.65 -8.22 -2.19
C ALA A 132 0.37 -9.65 -2.70
N CYS A 133 0.57 -10.66 -1.84
CA CYS A 133 0.23 -12.05 -2.16
C CYS A 133 -1.29 -12.23 -2.35
N ALA A 134 -2.11 -11.70 -1.44
CA ALA A 134 -3.57 -11.75 -1.55
C ALA A 134 -4.10 -11.01 -2.78
N LEU A 135 -3.54 -9.85 -3.11
CA LEU A 135 -3.85 -9.12 -4.35
C LEU A 135 -3.42 -9.89 -5.61
N SER A 136 -2.49 -10.84 -5.49
CA SER A 136 -2.02 -11.69 -6.59
C SER A 136 -2.83 -12.98 -6.76
N GLU A 137 -3.80 -13.25 -5.87
CA GLU A 137 -4.56 -14.51 -5.83
C GLU A 137 -5.28 -14.83 -7.16
N LYS A 138 -5.85 -13.82 -7.83
CA LYS A 138 -6.67 -14.00 -9.04
C LYS A 138 -5.92 -13.91 -10.37
N TYR A 139 -4.59 -13.91 -10.33
CA TYR A 139 -3.78 -13.79 -11.56
C TYR A 139 -3.64 -15.11 -12.35
N ARG A 140 -4.09 -16.24 -11.78
CA ARG A 140 -4.03 -17.57 -12.39
C ARG A 140 -5.20 -18.44 -11.94
#